data_AF-A0A399FWV1-F1
#
_entry.id   AF-A0A399FWV1-F1
#
_cell.length_a   1.000
_cell.length_b   1.000
_cell.length_c   1.000
_cell.angle_alpha   90.00
_cell.angle_beta   90.00
_cell.angle_gamma   90.00
#
_symmetry.space_group_name_H-M   'P 1'
#
loop_
_entity.id
_entity.type
_entity.pdbx_description
1 polymer ?
#
loop_
_entity_poly.entity_id
_entity_poly.type
_entity_poly.pdbx_seq_one_letter_code
_entity_poly.pdbx_strand_id
1 'polypeptide(L)'
;MKILALDTSNRVSSVAIIDEEKVIAEYLLDVREGHSRKLLYLVNQILKDSELTIKKIDGFAVAVGPGSFTALRVGIATAKGLAIGAKKPLCGIPTLDVLAANVYTTGLICPILDAKARWVYGAVYQYHQSELRKVIAEFLLPLKELFKKIRTPTVFLGNAVLIHQGLIEKELGKDAFFAPQEFSLVRAANVAKLALRKLRAGEVPELSGIKPIYLERKRA
;
A
#
# COMPACT_ATOMS: atom_id res chain seq x y z
N MET A 1 -19.32 -5.51 6.11
CA MET A 1 -18.75 -6.17 4.91
C MET A 1 -17.37 -6.62 5.31
N LYS A 2 -17.13 -7.93 5.27
CA LYS A 2 -15.86 -8.53 5.66
C LYS A 2 -14.90 -8.59 4.48
N ILE A 3 -13.75 -7.96 4.60
CA ILE A 3 -12.74 -7.92 3.52
C ILE A 3 -11.45 -8.55 4.01
N LEU A 4 -10.94 -9.52 3.26
CA LEU A 4 -9.59 -10.07 3.43
C LEU A 4 -8.64 -9.33 2.48
N ALA A 5 -7.66 -8.63 3.04
CA ALA A 5 -6.70 -7.87 2.27
C ALA A 5 -5.28 -8.41 2.40
N LEU A 6 -4.51 -8.29 1.31
CA LEU A 6 -3.14 -8.78 1.20
C LEU A 6 -2.20 -7.67 0.72
N ASP A 7 -0.99 -7.62 1.27
CA ASP A 7 0.13 -6.89 0.69
C ASP A 7 1.41 -7.73 0.71
N THR A 8 2.12 -7.66 -0.40
CA THR A 8 3.47 -8.19 -0.59
C THR A 8 4.31 -7.21 -1.41
N SER A 9 3.90 -5.94 -1.50
CA SER A 9 4.57 -4.95 -2.36
C SER A 9 5.98 -4.62 -1.89
N ASN A 10 6.32 -4.93 -0.64
CA ASN A 10 7.65 -4.72 -0.06
C ASN A 10 8.14 -5.95 0.71
N ARG A 11 9.28 -5.80 1.39
CA ARG A 11 9.90 -6.87 2.20
C ARG A 11 8.98 -7.39 3.31
N VAL A 12 8.16 -6.51 3.88
CA VAL A 12 7.11 -6.89 4.82
C VAL A 12 5.91 -7.40 4.04
N SER A 13 5.41 -8.58 4.40
CA SER A 13 4.13 -9.11 3.91
C SER A 13 3.06 -8.93 4.98
N SER A 14 1.87 -8.55 4.56
CA SER A 14 0.77 -8.27 5.49
C SER A 14 -0.55 -8.85 5.01
N VAL A 15 -1.36 -9.25 5.99
CA VAL A 15 -2.70 -9.82 5.79
C VAL A 15 -3.61 -9.24 6.85
N ALA A 16 -4.79 -8.78 6.47
CA ALA A 16 -5.77 -8.26 7.42
C ALA A 16 -7.18 -8.70 7.07
N ILE A 17 -8.01 -8.84 8.10
CA ILE A 17 -9.45 -8.94 7.98
C ILE A 17 -10.05 -7.70 8.63
N ILE A 18 -10.93 -7.01 7.90
CA ILE A 18 -11.80 -5.96 8.45
C ILE A 18 -13.25 -6.44 8.40
N ASP A 19 -14.08 -5.90 9.28
CA ASP A 19 -15.54 -5.90 9.12
C ASP A 19 -16.04 -4.47 9.20
N GLU A 20 -16.52 -3.96 8.07
CA GLU A 20 -16.68 -2.51 7.87
C GLU A 20 -15.38 -1.78 8.16
N GLU A 21 -15.39 -0.71 8.96
CA GLU A 21 -14.19 0.06 9.30
C GLU A 21 -13.35 -0.58 10.42
N LYS A 22 -13.87 -1.62 11.08
CA LYS A 22 -13.21 -2.28 12.22
C LYS A 22 -12.19 -3.29 11.72
N VAL A 23 -10.96 -3.18 12.19
CA VAL A 23 -9.94 -4.22 12.01
C VAL A 23 -10.25 -5.38 12.96
N ILE A 24 -10.48 -6.57 12.39
CA ILE A 24 -10.71 -7.80 13.16
C ILE A 24 -9.37 -8.41 13.56
N ALA A 25 -8.47 -8.53 12.59
CA ALA A 25 -7.11 -9.00 12.80
C ALA A 25 -6.19 -8.44 11.71
N GLU A 26 -4.91 -8.32 12.03
CA GLU A 26 -3.87 -8.00 11.07
C GLU A 26 -2.56 -8.68 11.47
N TYR A 27 -1.90 -9.30 10.49
CA TYR A 27 -0.52 -9.75 10.62
C TYR A 27 0.38 -8.93 9.74
N LEU A 28 1.54 -8.61 10.31
CA LEU A 28 2.61 -7.86 9.66
C LEU A 28 3.91 -8.63 9.90
N LEU A 29 4.52 -9.16 8.84
CA LEU A 29 5.70 -10.03 8.96
C LEU A 29 6.80 -9.59 8.01
N ASP A 30 8.00 -9.33 8.55
CA ASP A 30 9.21 -9.16 7.72
C ASP A 30 9.59 -10.52 7.11
N VAL A 31 9.35 -10.65 5.80
CA VAL A 31 9.63 -11.88 5.06
C VAL A 31 10.90 -11.68 4.25
N ARG A 32 12.01 -12.22 4.76
CA ARG A 32 13.30 -12.21 4.04
C ARG A 32 13.29 -13.11 2.79
N GLU A 33 12.62 -14.28 2.88
CA GLU A 33 12.49 -15.27 1.82
C GLU A 33 11.17 -16.05 1.93
N GLY A 34 10.69 -16.61 0.82
CA GLY A 34 9.53 -17.52 0.78
C GLY A 34 8.17 -16.83 0.88
N HIS A 35 8.01 -15.65 0.27
CA HIS A 35 6.77 -14.85 0.32
C HIS A 35 5.51 -15.64 0.00
N SER A 36 5.50 -16.50 -1.02
CA SER A 36 4.30 -17.25 -1.43
C SER A 36 3.82 -18.24 -0.36
N ARG A 37 4.72 -19.07 0.16
CA ARG A 37 4.40 -20.06 1.20
C ARG A 37 3.95 -19.39 2.49
N LYS A 38 4.64 -18.32 2.90
CA LYS A 38 4.30 -17.56 4.11
C LYS A 38 2.99 -16.81 3.97
N LEU A 39 2.68 -16.23 2.81
CA LEU A 39 1.43 -15.50 2.60
C LEU A 39 0.20 -16.40 2.78
N LEU A 40 0.18 -17.57 2.14
CA LEU A 40 -0.93 -18.52 2.31
C LEU A 40 -1.06 -19.04 3.74
N TYR A 41 0.07 -19.24 4.42
CA TYR A 41 0.07 -19.58 5.84
C TYR A 41 -0.59 -18.46 6.67
N LEU A 42 -0.22 -17.19 6.46
CA LEU A 42 -0.81 -16.04 7.16
C LEU A 42 -2.31 -15.91 6.89
N VAL A 43 -2.75 -16.14 5.65
CA VAL A 43 -4.18 -16.18 5.29
C VAL A 43 -4.92 -17.28 6.06
N ASN A 44 -4.34 -18.47 6.13
CA ASN A 44 -4.97 -19.56 6.88
C ASN A 44 -5.01 -19.27 8.39
N GLN A 45 -3.92 -18.76 8.97
CA GLN A 45 -3.87 -18.42 10.39
C GLN A 45 -4.86 -17.31 10.74
N ILE A 46 -4.94 -16.23 9.94
CA ILE A 46 -5.80 -15.09 10.30
C ILE A 46 -7.28 -15.46 10.25
N LEU A 47 -7.67 -16.34 9.32
CA LEU A 47 -9.02 -16.89 9.26
C LEU A 47 -9.30 -17.74 10.51
N LYS A 48 -8.36 -18.61 10.89
CA LYS A 48 -8.49 -19.45 12.08
C LYS A 48 -8.59 -18.62 13.37
N ASP A 49 -7.67 -17.68 13.59
CA ASP A 49 -7.62 -16.84 14.78
C ASP A 49 -8.80 -15.87 14.87
N SER A 50 -9.41 -15.52 13.72
CA SER A 50 -10.64 -14.73 13.67
C SER A 50 -11.91 -15.59 13.74
N GLU A 51 -11.79 -16.92 13.85
CA GLU A 51 -12.92 -17.88 13.79
C GLU A 51 -13.79 -17.74 12.53
N LEU A 52 -13.15 -17.36 11.42
CA LEU A 52 -13.78 -17.15 10.12
C LEU A 52 -13.40 -18.24 9.13
N THR A 53 -14.30 -18.46 8.17
CA THR A 53 -13.99 -19.24 6.97
C THR A 53 -13.98 -18.32 5.76
N ILE A 54 -13.31 -18.73 4.68
CA ILE A 54 -13.28 -17.97 3.43
C ILE A 54 -14.69 -17.65 2.90
N LYS A 55 -15.70 -18.47 3.21
CA LYS A 55 -17.11 -18.27 2.83
C LYS A 55 -17.75 -17.05 3.50
N LYS A 56 -17.23 -16.62 4.66
CA LYS A 56 -17.70 -15.43 5.40
C LYS A 56 -17.02 -14.15 4.93
N ILE A 57 -16.07 -14.22 3.99
CA ILE A 57 -15.45 -13.07 3.37
C ILE A 57 -16.34 -12.59 2.22
N ASP A 58 -16.66 -11.29 2.21
CA ASP A 58 -17.53 -10.67 1.21
C ASP A 58 -16.73 -10.17 -0.01
N GLY A 59 -15.46 -9.83 0.19
CA GLY A 59 -14.57 -9.39 -0.88
C GLY A 59 -13.10 -9.47 -0.50
N PHE A 60 -12.25 -9.37 -1.51
CA PHE A 60 -10.80 -9.39 -1.35
C PHE A 60 -10.19 -8.05 -1.75
N ALA A 61 -9.02 -7.75 -1.19
CA ALA A 61 -8.23 -6.59 -1.61
C ALA A 61 -6.75 -6.94 -1.70
N VAL A 62 -6.02 -6.28 -2.61
CA VAL A 62 -4.58 -6.48 -2.74
C VAL A 62 -3.88 -5.20 -3.12
N ALA A 63 -2.71 -4.96 -2.53
CA ALA A 63 -1.84 -3.89 -2.98
C ALA A 63 -1.26 -4.20 -4.38
N VAL A 64 -1.35 -3.25 -5.31
CA VAL A 64 -0.93 -3.45 -6.71
C VAL A 64 0.36 -2.74 -7.09
N GLY A 65 1.05 -2.13 -6.13
CA GLY A 65 2.32 -1.43 -6.37
C GLY A 65 2.15 0.08 -6.48
N PRO A 66 3.25 0.82 -6.75
CA PRO A 66 4.59 0.33 -7.08
C PRO A 66 5.30 -0.39 -5.91
N GLY A 67 6.30 -1.22 -6.22
CA GLY A 67 6.99 -2.06 -5.23
C GLY A 67 7.85 -3.17 -5.86
N SER A 68 8.15 -4.20 -5.08
CA SER A 68 8.92 -5.38 -5.50
C SER A 68 8.21 -6.13 -6.63
N PHE A 69 8.87 -6.19 -7.80
CA PHE A 69 8.34 -6.78 -9.03
C PHE A 69 7.89 -8.24 -8.86
N THR A 70 8.68 -9.04 -8.17
CA THR A 70 8.38 -10.46 -7.93
C THR A 70 7.31 -10.61 -6.87
N ALA A 71 7.44 -9.89 -5.74
CA ALA A 71 6.54 -10.06 -4.62
C ALA A 71 5.13 -9.53 -4.92
N LEU A 72 4.98 -8.44 -5.68
CA LEU A 72 3.68 -7.95 -6.15
C LEU A 72 2.90 -9.02 -6.93
N ARG A 73 3.57 -9.74 -7.84
CA ARG A 73 2.91 -10.80 -8.62
C ARG A 73 2.45 -11.94 -7.73
N VAL A 74 3.22 -12.31 -6.71
CA VAL A 74 2.81 -13.33 -5.74
C VAL A 74 1.53 -12.89 -5.03
N GLY A 75 1.50 -11.69 -4.45
CA GLY A 75 0.31 -11.18 -3.74
C GLY A 75 -0.92 -11.10 -4.63
N ILE A 76 -0.78 -10.53 -5.83
CA ILE A 76 -1.88 -10.38 -6.80
C ILE A 76 -2.38 -11.74 -7.26
N ALA A 77 -1.49 -12.69 -7.59
CA ALA A 77 -1.89 -14.04 -8.01
C ALA A 77 -2.61 -14.79 -6.89
N THR A 78 -2.12 -14.70 -5.65
CA THR A 78 -2.78 -15.28 -4.47
C THR A 78 -4.16 -14.68 -4.25
N ALA A 79 -4.28 -13.35 -4.28
CA ALA A 79 -5.56 -12.66 -4.11
C ALA A 79 -6.57 -13.07 -5.19
N LYS A 80 -6.14 -13.16 -6.45
CA LYS A 80 -6.96 -13.63 -7.57
C LYS A 80 -7.42 -15.07 -7.37
N GLY A 81 -6.51 -15.97 -6.99
CA GLY A 81 -6.85 -17.37 -6.73
C GLY A 81 -7.92 -17.52 -5.65
N LEU A 82 -7.78 -16.78 -4.54
CA LEU A 82 -8.78 -16.76 -3.46
C LEU A 82 -10.13 -16.20 -3.93
N ALA A 83 -10.12 -15.08 -4.66
CA ALA A 83 -11.32 -14.44 -5.18
C ALA A 83 -12.08 -15.34 -6.17
N ILE A 84 -11.35 -16.00 -7.08
CA ILE A 84 -11.91 -16.96 -8.04
C ILE A 84 -12.51 -18.15 -7.31
N GLY A 85 -11.76 -18.77 -6.40
CA GLY A 85 -12.21 -19.95 -5.65
C GLY A 85 -13.45 -19.67 -4.78
N ALA A 86 -13.53 -18.47 -4.20
CA ALA A 86 -14.66 -18.06 -3.39
C ALA A 86 -15.82 -17.42 -4.19
N LYS A 87 -15.61 -17.13 -5.50
CA LYS A 87 -16.54 -16.39 -6.35
C LYS A 87 -16.93 -15.03 -5.74
N LYS A 88 -15.93 -14.26 -5.30
CA LYS A 88 -16.11 -12.94 -4.67
C LYS A 88 -15.32 -11.85 -5.39
N PRO A 89 -15.73 -10.58 -5.29
CA PRO A 89 -14.99 -9.46 -5.88
C PRO A 89 -13.58 -9.30 -5.29
N LEU A 90 -12.67 -8.75 -6.07
CA LEU A 90 -11.31 -8.38 -5.67
C LEU A 90 -11.02 -6.94 -6.10
N CYS A 91 -10.44 -6.15 -5.21
CA CYS A 91 -10.03 -4.79 -5.50
C CYS A 91 -8.51 -4.64 -5.44
N GLY A 92 -7.91 -3.93 -6.41
CA GLY A 92 -6.50 -3.56 -6.39
C GLY A 92 -6.33 -2.14 -5.85
N ILE A 93 -5.43 -1.94 -4.89
CA ILE A 93 -5.15 -0.64 -4.27
C ILE A 93 -3.70 -0.22 -4.50
N PRO A 94 -3.41 0.99 -4.99
CA PRO A 94 -2.04 1.45 -5.15
C PRO A 94 -1.30 1.49 -3.80
N THR A 95 -0.07 0.97 -3.76
CA THR A 95 0.74 0.91 -2.53
C THR A 95 0.99 2.29 -1.92
N LEU A 96 1.14 3.32 -2.75
CA LEU A 96 1.34 4.69 -2.29
C LEU A 96 0.09 5.24 -1.59
N ASP A 97 -1.11 4.89 -2.08
CA ASP A 97 -2.38 5.26 -1.42
C ASP A 97 -2.46 4.63 -0.02
N VAL A 98 -2.07 3.36 0.09
CA VAL A 98 -2.04 2.61 1.36
C VAL A 98 -1.08 3.25 2.35
N LEU A 99 0.13 3.61 1.91
CA LEU A 99 1.12 4.28 2.76
C LEU A 99 0.60 5.64 3.23
N ALA A 100 0.07 6.46 2.33
CA ALA A 100 -0.48 7.76 2.70
C ALA A 100 -1.61 7.65 3.75
N ALA A 101 -2.41 6.57 3.69
CA ALA A 101 -3.45 6.29 4.67
C ALA A 101 -2.93 5.85 6.07
N ASN A 102 -1.63 5.58 6.23
CA ASN A 102 -1.04 5.29 7.55
C ASN A 102 -0.92 6.52 8.45
N VAL A 103 -1.02 7.73 7.88
CA VAL A 103 -0.81 8.98 8.62
C VAL A 103 -2.04 9.87 8.45
N TYR A 104 -2.37 10.64 9.49
CA TYR A 104 -3.33 11.73 9.44
C TYR A 104 -2.62 13.03 9.81
N THR A 105 -2.72 14.04 8.95
CA THR A 105 -2.13 15.37 9.16
C THR A 105 -2.88 16.42 8.34
N THR A 106 -2.77 17.68 8.74
CA THR A 106 -3.29 18.83 7.97
C THR A 106 -2.37 19.24 6.81
N GLY A 107 -1.10 18.83 6.85
CA GLY A 107 -0.10 19.10 5.82
C GLY A 107 -0.15 18.13 4.64
N LEU A 108 0.85 18.24 3.75
CA LEU A 108 1.03 17.28 2.67
C LEU A 108 1.62 15.97 3.18
N ILE A 109 1.28 14.87 2.53
CA ILE A 109 1.82 13.53 2.77
C ILE A 109 2.48 13.05 1.49
N CYS A 110 3.75 12.67 1.55
CA CYS A 110 4.53 12.21 0.39
C CYS A 110 5.13 10.84 0.69
N PRO A 111 4.37 9.74 0.49
CA PRO A 111 4.94 8.40 0.52
C PRO A 111 5.95 8.26 -0.61
N ILE A 112 7.14 7.76 -0.25
CA ILE A 112 8.23 7.50 -1.18
C ILE A 112 8.78 6.09 -1.01
N LEU A 113 8.90 5.38 -2.13
CA LEU A 113 9.44 4.04 -2.21
C LEU A 113 10.74 4.04 -3.03
N ASP A 114 11.73 3.28 -2.56
CA ASP A 114 13.05 3.19 -3.19
C ASP A 114 12.92 2.55 -4.58
N ALA A 115 13.31 3.30 -5.62
CA ALA A 115 13.38 2.84 -7.01
C ALA A 115 14.83 2.68 -7.50
N LYS A 116 15.77 2.54 -6.56
CA LYS A 116 17.23 2.39 -6.75
C LYS A 116 17.90 3.60 -7.39
N ALA A 117 19.22 3.70 -7.21
CA ALA A 117 20.05 4.76 -7.81
C ALA A 117 19.55 6.19 -7.52
N ARG A 118 19.03 6.45 -6.30
CA ARG A 118 18.43 7.74 -5.88
C ARG A 118 17.19 8.16 -6.68
N TRP A 119 16.49 7.19 -7.27
CA TRP A 119 15.14 7.39 -7.78
C TRP A 119 14.13 6.92 -6.75
N VAL A 120 12.97 7.56 -6.75
CA VAL A 120 11.85 7.19 -5.90
C VAL A 120 10.56 7.08 -6.71
N TYR A 121 9.78 6.06 -6.39
CA TYR A 121 8.35 6.10 -6.66
C TYR A 121 7.70 6.96 -5.58
N GLY A 122 6.80 7.85 -5.96
CA GLY A 122 6.08 8.65 -4.98
C GLY A 122 4.79 9.21 -5.53
N ALA A 123 3.99 9.78 -4.63
CA ALA A 123 2.80 10.54 -4.92
C ALA A 123 2.61 11.55 -3.79
N VAL A 124 1.80 12.59 -3.99
CA VAL A 124 1.52 13.57 -2.93
C VAL A 124 0.04 13.58 -2.62
N TYR A 125 -0.29 13.58 -1.34
CA TYR A 125 -1.64 13.54 -0.82
C TYR A 125 -1.88 14.65 0.18
N GLN A 126 -3.15 14.95 0.42
CA GLN A 126 -3.60 15.84 1.48
C GLN A 126 -4.99 15.41 1.95
N TYR A 127 -5.27 15.57 3.23
CA TYR A 127 -6.64 15.42 3.72
C TYR A 127 -7.46 16.69 3.42
N HIS A 128 -8.63 16.50 2.81
CA HIS A 128 -9.65 17.53 2.63
C HIS A 128 -10.94 17.03 3.27
N GLN A 129 -11.42 17.69 4.33
CA GLN A 129 -12.62 17.26 5.08
C GLN A 129 -12.57 15.77 5.48
N SER A 130 -11.43 15.35 6.05
CA SER A 130 -11.16 13.95 6.45
C SER A 130 -11.11 12.92 5.31
N GLU A 131 -11.14 13.37 4.06
CA GLU A 131 -10.91 12.53 2.89
C GLU A 131 -9.46 12.68 2.40
N LEU A 132 -8.74 11.57 2.31
CA LEU A 132 -7.40 11.54 1.73
C LEU A 132 -7.49 11.68 0.21
N ARG A 133 -6.97 12.79 -0.34
CA ARG A 133 -6.98 13.08 -1.78
C ARG A 133 -5.57 13.10 -2.34
N LYS A 134 -5.42 12.57 -3.55
CA LYS A 134 -4.18 12.61 -4.31
C LYS A 134 -4.05 13.98 -4.99
N VAL A 135 -3.04 14.76 -4.60
CA VAL A 135 -2.74 16.10 -5.12
C VAL A 135 -1.76 16.01 -6.29
N ILE A 136 -0.79 15.10 -6.22
CA ILE A 136 0.11 14.77 -7.32
C ILE A 136 0.01 13.26 -7.55
N ALA A 137 -0.32 12.88 -8.79
CA ALA A 137 -0.37 11.50 -9.24
C ALA A 137 0.98 10.79 -9.07
N GLU A 138 0.95 9.46 -9.12
CA GLU A 138 2.15 8.64 -8.98
C GLU A 138 3.23 9.02 -9.99
N PHE A 139 4.46 9.15 -9.50
CA PHE A 139 5.62 9.52 -10.29
C PHE A 139 6.80 8.59 -9.97
N LEU A 140 7.70 8.48 -10.94
CA LEU A 140 9.04 7.93 -10.77
C LEU A 140 10.04 9.04 -11.12
N LEU A 141 10.74 9.57 -10.12
CA LEU A 141 11.64 10.71 -10.29
C LEU A 141 12.95 10.51 -9.55
N PRO A 142 14.05 11.14 -10.02
CA PRO A 142 15.21 11.37 -9.18
C PRO A 142 14.82 12.17 -7.95
N LEU A 143 15.38 11.84 -6.79
CA LEU A 143 15.05 12.51 -5.53
C LEU A 143 15.26 14.03 -5.59
N LYS A 144 16.30 14.49 -6.30
CA LYS A 144 16.55 15.92 -6.54
C LYS A 144 15.40 16.66 -7.25
N GLU A 145 14.68 15.98 -8.14
CA GLU A 145 13.55 16.56 -8.86
C GLU A 145 12.27 16.56 -8.01
N LEU A 146 12.16 15.63 -7.06
CA LEU A 146 11.11 15.65 -6.05
C LEU A 146 11.20 16.91 -5.18
N PHE A 147 12.40 17.30 -4.73
CA PHE A 147 12.57 18.48 -3.89
C PHE A 147 12.06 19.77 -4.53
N LYS A 148 12.20 19.91 -5.86
CA LYS A 148 11.66 21.06 -6.60
C LYS A 148 10.13 21.15 -6.61
N LYS A 149 9.45 20.02 -6.34
CA LYS A 149 7.98 19.90 -6.30
C LYS A 149 7.40 20.12 -4.91
N ILE A 150 8.22 20.04 -3.86
CA ILE A 150 7.77 20.20 -2.48
C ILE A 150 8.15 21.61 -2.01
N ARG A 151 7.15 22.44 -1.70
CA ARG A 151 7.34 23.85 -1.29
C ARG A 151 6.66 24.19 0.04
N THR A 152 6.05 23.19 0.67
CA THR A 152 5.28 23.34 1.91
C THR A 152 5.63 22.20 2.85
N PRO A 153 5.43 22.39 4.17
CA PRO A 153 5.56 21.33 5.16
C PRO A 153 4.93 20.01 4.70
N THR A 154 5.77 18.97 4.60
CA THR A 154 5.39 17.67 4.04
C THR A 154 5.88 16.54 4.94
N VAL A 155 4.98 15.62 5.27
CA VAL A 155 5.30 14.38 5.97
C VAL A 155 5.73 13.32 4.97
N PHE A 156 6.97 12.88 5.08
CA PHE A 156 7.53 11.79 4.29
C PHE A 156 7.45 10.47 5.07
N LEU A 157 7.18 9.39 4.33
CA LEU A 157 7.12 8.03 4.81
C LEU A 157 7.42 7.03 3.69
N GLY A 158 7.62 5.77 4.04
CA GLY A 158 7.98 4.71 3.11
C GLY A 158 9.47 4.38 3.17
N ASN A 159 9.84 3.24 2.56
CA ASN A 159 11.18 2.68 2.74
C ASN A 159 12.32 3.55 2.17
N ALA A 160 12.04 4.48 1.25
CA ALA A 160 13.07 5.39 0.72
C ALA A 160 13.51 6.42 1.77
N VAL A 161 12.63 6.78 2.72
CA VAL A 161 12.96 7.69 3.82
C VAL A 161 14.11 7.11 4.64
N LEU A 162 14.08 5.81 4.94
CA LEU A 162 15.12 5.13 5.72
C LEU A 162 16.52 5.21 5.08
N ILE A 163 16.57 5.42 3.77
CA ILE A 163 17.82 5.51 2.99
C ILE A 163 18.24 6.97 2.79
N HIS A 164 17.27 7.88 2.71
CA HIS A 164 17.47 9.23 2.19
C HIS A 164 17.10 10.35 3.17
N GLN A 165 16.71 10.04 4.43
CA GLN A 165 16.28 11.04 5.42
C GLN A 165 17.25 12.22 5.53
N GLY A 166 18.54 11.99 5.74
CA GLY A 166 19.52 13.08 5.88
C GLY A 166 19.66 13.95 4.62
N LEU A 167 19.42 13.40 3.42
CA LEU A 167 19.41 14.18 2.19
C LEU A 167 18.10 15.01 2.07
N ILE A 168 16.97 14.44 2.48
CA ILE A 168 15.68 15.14 2.52
C ILE A 168 15.74 16.31 3.52
N GLU A 169 16.29 16.08 4.71
CA GLU A 169 16.51 17.10 5.75
C GLU A 169 17.42 18.22 5.26
N LYS A 170 18.53 17.87 4.59
CA LYS A 170 19.47 18.85 4.04
C LYS A 170 18.82 19.77 3.00
N GLU A 171 17.98 19.23 2.11
CA GLU A 171 17.43 19.97 0.97
C GLU A 171 16.14 20.72 1.29
N LEU A 172 15.32 20.21 2.21
CA LEU A 172 14.01 20.81 2.56
C LEU A 172 13.98 21.48 3.94
N GLY A 173 14.96 21.20 4.82
CA GLY A 173 15.05 21.82 6.14
C GLY A 173 13.77 21.70 6.96
N LYS A 174 13.22 22.85 7.37
CA LYS A 174 12.01 22.95 8.20
C LYS A 174 10.73 22.42 7.54
N ASP A 175 10.73 22.19 6.23
CA ASP A 175 9.58 21.69 5.50
C ASP A 175 9.55 20.15 5.40
N ALA A 176 10.59 19.47 5.89
CA ALA A 176 10.66 18.01 5.97
C ALA A 176 10.22 17.50 7.34
N PHE A 177 9.13 16.74 7.35
CA PHE A 177 8.66 15.99 8.50
C PHE A 177 8.72 14.50 8.17
N PHE A 178 8.98 13.66 9.16
CA PHE A 178 9.08 12.21 8.97
C PHE A 178 8.08 11.51 9.87
N ALA A 179 7.27 10.64 9.28
CA ALA A 179 6.43 9.75 10.07
C ALA A 179 7.30 8.74 10.84
N PRO A 180 6.86 8.28 12.03
CA PRO A 180 7.48 7.14 12.69
C PRO A 180 7.67 5.94 11.75
N GLN A 181 8.76 5.20 11.93
CA GLN A 181 9.19 4.16 10.98
C GLN A 181 8.14 3.07 10.76
N GLU A 182 7.38 2.71 11.78
CA GLU A 182 6.28 1.75 11.74
C GLU A 182 5.17 2.16 10.75
N PHE A 183 5.01 3.45 10.45
CA PHE A 183 4.06 3.96 9.46
C PHE A 183 4.59 3.88 8.03
N SER A 184 5.86 3.51 7.84
CA SER A 184 6.43 3.23 6.52
C SER A 184 6.16 1.80 6.04
N LEU A 185 5.46 0.98 6.85
CA LEU A 185 5.05 -0.38 6.52
C LEU A 185 3.68 -0.37 5.85
N VAL A 186 3.52 -1.16 4.78
CA VAL A 186 2.26 -1.25 4.04
C VAL A 186 1.29 -2.13 4.83
N ARG A 187 0.25 -1.52 5.39
CA ARG A 187 -0.74 -2.15 6.27
C ARG A 187 -1.88 -2.75 5.44
N ALA A 188 -2.07 -4.07 5.50
CA ALA A 188 -3.19 -4.73 4.84
C ALA A 188 -4.54 -4.23 5.37
N ALA A 189 -4.62 -3.77 6.63
CA ALA A 189 -5.83 -3.15 7.15
C ALA A 189 -6.22 -1.90 6.33
N ASN A 190 -5.24 -1.09 5.92
CA ASN A 190 -5.47 0.09 5.08
C ASN A 190 -5.75 -0.28 3.62
N VAL A 191 -5.15 -1.35 3.09
CA VAL A 191 -5.56 -1.95 1.80
C VAL A 191 -7.06 -2.29 1.85
N ALA A 192 -7.51 -2.95 2.92
CA ALA A 192 -8.90 -3.36 3.09
C ALA A 192 -9.85 -2.15 3.18
N LYS A 193 -9.52 -1.15 4.00
CA LYS A 193 -10.34 0.05 4.20
C LYS A 193 -10.49 0.88 2.92
N LEU A 194 -9.40 1.06 2.17
CA LEU A 194 -9.47 1.75 0.87
C LEU A 194 -10.31 0.95 -0.14
N ALA A 195 -10.21 -0.38 -0.13
CA ALA A 195 -11.04 -1.24 -0.95
C ALA A 195 -12.51 -1.26 -0.55
N LEU A 196 -12.85 -1.09 0.74
CA LEU A 196 -14.23 -1.10 1.23
C LEU A 196 -15.11 -0.09 0.49
N ARG A 197 -14.60 1.12 0.27
CA ARG A 197 -15.31 2.18 -0.47
C ARG A 197 -15.60 1.75 -1.91
N LYS A 198 -14.59 1.24 -2.61
CA LYS A 198 -14.70 0.78 -4.01
C LYS A 198 -15.64 -0.42 -4.15
N LEU A 199 -15.54 -1.39 -3.24
CA LEU A 199 -16.38 -2.58 -3.21
C LEU A 199 -17.85 -2.24 -2.97
N ARG A 200 -18.14 -1.31 -2.03
CA ARG A 200 -19.51 -0.82 -1.77
C ARG A 200 -20.09 -0.05 -2.96
N ALA A 201 -19.26 0.72 -3.65
CA ALA A 201 -19.66 1.46 -4.85
C ALA A 201 -19.83 0.58 -6.09
N GLY A 202 -19.50 -0.72 -6.01
CA GLY A 202 -19.49 -1.61 -7.18
C GLY A 202 -18.37 -1.30 -8.18
N GLU A 203 -17.40 -0.47 -7.82
CA GLU A 203 -16.22 -0.12 -8.62
C GLU A 203 -15.17 -1.23 -8.58
N VAL A 204 -15.57 -2.43 -9.00
CA VAL A 204 -14.72 -3.62 -9.01
C VAL A 204 -14.36 -3.93 -10.46
N PRO A 205 -13.11 -3.73 -10.88
CA PRO A 205 -12.70 -4.10 -12.22
C PRO A 205 -12.80 -5.62 -12.39
N GLU A 206 -12.89 -6.08 -13.64
CA GLU A 206 -12.68 -7.49 -13.93
C GLU A 206 -11.34 -7.97 -13.38
N LEU A 207 -11.27 -9.22 -12.94
CA LEU A 207 -10.05 -9.82 -12.38
C LEU A 207 -8.86 -9.75 -13.37
N SER A 208 -9.13 -9.77 -14.67
CA SER A 208 -8.16 -9.58 -15.76
C SER A 208 -7.48 -8.19 -15.70
N GLY A 209 -8.22 -7.16 -15.24
CA GLY A 209 -7.79 -5.77 -15.11
C GLY A 209 -6.91 -5.49 -13.89
N ILE A 210 -6.89 -6.37 -12.90
CA ILE A 210 -6.06 -6.20 -11.69
C ILE A 210 -4.62 -6.60 -12.01
N LYS A 211 -3.79 -5.60 -12.31
CA LYS A 211 -2.40 -5.78 -12.73
C LYS A 211 -1.48 -4.93 -11.85
N PRO A 212 -0.19 -5.29 -11.74
CA PRO A 212 0.78 -4.46 -11.06
C PRO A 212 0.91 -3.08 -11.72
N ILE A 213 1.06 -2.04 -10.91
CA ILE A 213 1.40 -0.69 -11.36
C ILE A 213 2.90 -0.64 -11.62
N TYR A 214 3.27 -0.54 -12.90
CA TYR A 214 4.66 -0.32 -13.33
C TYR A 214 4.83 1.13 -13.73
N LEU A 215 5.72 1.83 -13.03
CA LEU A 215 6.17 3.16 -13.41
C LEU A 215 7.55 3.03 -14.05
N GLU A 216 7.67 3.48 -15.29
CA GLU A 216 8.91 3.38 -16.05
C GLU A 216 9.69 4.69 -16.02
N ARG A 217 11.02 4.60 -16.06
CA ARG A 217 11.86 5.78 -16.22
C ARG A 217 11.61 6.32 -17.62
N LYS A 218 11.07 7.54 -17.71
CA LYS A 218 11.04 8.24 -18.99
C LYS A 218 12.49 8.39 -19.46
N ARG A 219 12.84 7.76 -20.58
CA ARG A 219 14.13 8.01 -21.23
C ARG A 219 14.13 9.49 -21.64
N ALA A 220 15.15 10.21 -21.18
CA ALA A 220 15.41 11.58 -21.62
C ALA A 220 15.84 11.58 -23.09
#